data_AF-A0A8S2WM31-F1
#
_entry.id   AF-A0A8S2WM31-F1
#
_cell.length_a   1.000
_cell.length_b   1.000
_cell.length_c   1.000
_cell.angle_alpha   90.00
_cell.angle_beta   90.00
_cell.angle_gamma   90.00
#
_symmetry.space_group_name_H-M   'P 1'
#
loop_
_entity.id
_entity.type
_entity.pdbx_description
1 polymer ?
#
loop_
_entity_poly.entity_id
_entity_poly.type
_entity_poly.pdbx_seq_one_letter_code
_entity_poly.pdbx_strand_id
1 'polypeptide(L)'
;MQYDETYSTIAKKTKKNSARFAGAKVTLTIWVTELMTGVPVNQATVLILNKTQETNQQGLCTIQNFKTDDRNEDILVVEKGEDLCMLVNFYSYALDSNIYVWHVFDDRRLYKPKKDVYVKGYVRLLKLEQSSLKLNNYGAFDIKFKLPDNVNL
;
A
#
# COMPACT_ATOMS: atom_id res chain seq x y z
N MET A 1 16.68 24.48 35.60
CA MET A 1 15.87 24.81 34.41
C MET A 1 15.51 23.47 33.80
N GLN A 2 14.30 22.99 34.10
CA GLN A 2 13.80 21.67 33.70
C GLN A 2 13.37 21.81 32.24
N TYR A 3 14.01 21.10 31.33
CA TYR A 3 13.68 21.15 29.91
C TYR A 3 12.45 20.27 29.69
N ASP A 4 11.39 20.82 29.07
CA ASP A 4 10.25 20.04 28.59
C ASP A 4 10.75 19.03 27.54
N GLU A 5 10.54 17.74 27.81
CA GLU A 5 10.92 16.65 26.90
C GLU A 5 9.93 16.58 25.74
N THR A 6 10.12 17.44 24.74
CA THR A 6 9.30 17.34 23.52
C THR A 6 9.67 16.07 22.75
N TYR A 7 8.67 15.30 22.33
CA TYR A 7 8.86 14.08 21.53
C TYR A 7 8.58 14.31 20.04
N SER A 8 9.27 13.55 19.18
CA SER A 8 9.06 13.53 17.73
C SER A 8 8.68 12.13 17.24
N THR A 9 7.77 12.09 16.26
CA THR A 9 7.22 10.83 15.75
C THR A 9 7.33 10.76 14.24
N ILE A 10 7.79 9.62 13.72
CA ILE A 10 7.79 9.30 12.30
C ILE A 10 6.96 8.04 12.09
N ALA A 11 6.01 8.09 11.16
CA ALA A 11 5.15 6.96 10.80
C ALA A 11 5.39 6.53 9.35
N LYS A 12 5.53 5.23 9.12
CA LYS A 12 5.65 4.63 7.79
C LYS A 12 4.59 3.55 7.60
N LYS A 13 3.74 3.71 6.57
CA LYS A 13 2.75 2.72 6.17
C LYS A 13 3.33 1.88 5.02
N THR A 14 3.19 0.57 5.13
CA THR A 14 3.68 -0.37 4.11
C THR A 14 2.55 -1.32 3.72
N LYS A 15 2.26 -1.40 2.42
CA LYS A 15 1.23 -2.28 1.86
C LYS A 15 1.88 -3.56 1.34
N LYS A 16 1.34 -4.72 1.72
CA LYS A 16 1.71 -6.01 1.12
C LYS A 16 0.48 -6.58 0.42
N ASN A 17 0.62 -6.80 -0.89
CA ASN A 17 -0.35 -7.39 -1.82
C ASN A 17 -1.47 -6.45 -2.30
N SER A 18 -1.55 -6.34 -3.62
CA SER A 18 -2.49 -5.52 -4.36
C SER A 18 -2.91 -6.21 -5.65
N ALA A 19 -3.68 -7.29 -5.51
CA ALA A 19 -4.66 -7.58 -6.54
C ALA A 19 -5.89 -6.74 -6.18
N ARG A 20 -6.42 -5.93 -7.10
CA ARG A 20 -7.65 -5.12 -6.90
C ARG A 20 -8.90 -5.94 -6.54
N PHE A 21 -8.77 -7.25 -6.34
CA PHE A 21 -9.81 -8.19 -5.95
C PHE A 21 -9.61 -8.79 -4.54
N ALA A 22 -8.58 -8.40 -3.78
CA ALA A 22 -8.37 -8.85 -2.40
C ALA A 22 -8.02 -7.66 -1.49
N GLY A 23 -8.76 -7.51 -0.39
CA GLY A 23 -8.55 -6.44 0.59
C GLY A 23 -7.09 -6.39 1.06
N ALA A 24 -6.43 -5.25 0.83
CA ALA A 24 -5.01 -5.10 1.09
C ALA A 24 -4.70 -5.24 2.60
N LYS A 25 -3.66 -6.00 2.93
CA LYS A 25 -3.10 -6.03 4.30
C LYS A 25 -2.02 -4.97 4.38
N VAL A 26 -2.28 -3.94 5.17
CA VAL A 26 -1.35 -2.84 5.40
C VAL A 26 -0.83 -2.94 6.83
N THR A 27 0.48 -2.70 6.96
CA THR A 27 1.17 -2.61 8.25
C THR A 27 1.60 -1.15 8.45
N LEU A 28 1.25 -0.58 9.60
CA LEU A 28 1.72 0.73 10.03
C LEU A 28 2.83 0.52 11.06
N THR A 29 4.02 1.05 10.78
CA THR A 29 5.15 1.04 11.71
C THR A 29 5.46 2.47 12.12
N ILE A 30 5.58 2.68 13.42
CA ILE A 30 5.75 4.00 14.04
C ILE A 30 7.04 3.95 14.84
N TRP A 31 7.84 5.00 14.71
CA TRP A 31 9.07 5.20 15.45
C TRP A 31 9.00 6.50 16.24
N VAL A 32 9.20 6.41 17.54
CA VAL A 32 9.11 7.52 18.49
C VAL A 32 10.49 7.78 19.07
N THR A 33 10.90 9.05 19.04
CA THR A 33 12.19 9.52 19.55
C THR A 33 12.04 10.80 20.34
N GLU A 34 12.94 11.04 21.27
CA GLU A 34 13.14 12.36 21.88
C GLU A 34 13.49 13.39 20.80
N LEU A 35 12.81 14.54 20.76
CA LEU A 35 13.02 15.54 19.70
C LEU A 35 14.45 16.10 19.73
N MET A 36 14.99 16.34 20.92
CA MET A 36 16.29 16.99 21.09
C MET A 36 17.47 16.06 20.80
N THR A 37 17.34 14.78 21.16
CA THR A 37 18.47 13.84 21.17
C THR A 37 18.36 12.77 20.08
N GLY A 38 17.15 12.53 19.55
CA GLY A 38 16.86 11.42 18.65
C GLY A 38 16.89 10.04 19.33
N VAL A 39 16.99 9.98 20.66
CA VAL A 39 17.01 8.71 21.41
C VAL A 39 15.64 8.04 21.32
N PRO A 40 15.57 6.71 21.08
CA PRO A 40 14.31 6.01 21.01
C PRO A 40 13.56 5.98 22.34
N VAL A 41 12.24 6.25 22.30
CA VAL A 41 11.41 6.30 23.50
C VAL A 41 10.71 4.95 23.71
N ASN A 42 11.09 4.24 24.77
CA ASN A 42 10.44 2.98 25.17
C ASN A 42 9.13 3.24 25.92
N GLN A 43 8.12 2.37 25.76
CA GLN A 43 6.83 2.45 26.47
C GLN A 43 6.12 3.81 26.30
N ALA A 44 6.18 4.39 25.11
CA ALA A 44 5.27 5.47 24.72
C ALA A 44 3.96 4.85 24.23
N THR A 45 2.83 5.36 24.70
CA THR A 45 1.51 4.92 24.28
C THR A 45 1.17 5.57 22.96
N VAL A 46 0.83 4.77 21.97
CA VAL A 46 0.52 5.21 20.61
C VAL A 46 -0.94 4.91 20.32
N LEU A 47 -1.71 5.96 20.03
CA LEU A 47 -3.13 5.88 19.72
C LEU A 47 -3.38 6.28 18.27
N ILE A 48 -4.14 5.45 17.55
CA ILE A 48 -4.64 5.79 16.22
C ILE A 48 -5.99 5.08 15.98
N LEU A 49 -7.00 5.86 15.59
CA LEU A 49 -8.37 5.39 15.47
C LEU A 49 -8.85 4.71 16.76
N ASN A 50 -9.14 3.41 16.71
CA ASN A 50 -9.55 2.58 17.85
C ASN A 50 -8.45 1.59 18.30
N LYS A 51 -7.19 1.88 17.96
CA LYS A 51 -6.05 1.02 18.26
C LYS A 51 -5.07 1.75 19.18
N THR A 52 -4.60 1.01 20.18
CA THR A 52 -3.57 1.45 21.12
C THR A 52 -2.43 0.45 21.10
N GLN A 53 -1.19 0.94 21.12
CA GLN A 53 0.01 0.11 21.19
C GLN A 53 1.14 0.84 21.91
N GLU A 54 2.03 0.11 22.58
CA GLU A 54 3.24 0.68 23.18
C GLU A 54 4.47 0.49 22.29
N THR A 55 5.40 1.46 22.36
CA THR A 55 6.73 1.31 21.75
C THR A 55 7.62 0.36 22.55
N ASN A 56 8.48 -0.37 21.85
CA ASN A 56 9.51 -1.20 22.47
C ASN A 56 10.79 -0.40 22.80
N GLN A 57 11.84 -1.07 23.28
CA GLN A 57 13.13 -0.46 23.63
C GLN A 57 13.83 0.25 22.47
N GLN A 58 13.43 -0.01 21.22
CA GLN A 58 13.93 0.65 20.02
C GLN A 58 13.04 1.82 19.59
N GLY A 59 12.05 2.22 20.41
CA GLY A 59 11.08 3.25 20.10
C GLY A 59 10.07 2.84 19.03
N LEU A 60 9.97 1.56 18.70
CA LEU A 60 9.13 1.07 17.61
C LEU A 60 7.84 0.45 18.12
N CYS A 61 6.73 0.75 17.44
CA CYS A 61 5.50 -0.03 17.54
C CYS A 61 4.96 -0.37 16.15
N THR A 62 4.19 -1.46 16.05
CA THR A 62 3.63 -1.92 14.77
C THR A 62 2.18 -2.32 14.92
N ILE A 63 1.35 -1.79 14.01
CA ILE A 63 -0.08 -2.06 13.92
C ILE A 63 -0.34 -2.85 12.64
N GLN A 64 -0.82 -4.08 12.80
CA GLN A 64 -1.15 -4.97 11.68
C GLN A 64 -2.58 -4.74 11.17
N ASN A 65 -2.81 -5.05 9.89
CA ASN A 65 -4.11 -4.91 9.22
C ASN A 65 -4.71 -3.51 9.38
N PHE A 66 -3.85 -2.49 9.32
CA PHE A 66 -4.24 -1.10 9.48
C PHE A 66 -4.99 -0.61 8.23
N LYS A 67 -6.29 -0.37 8.35
CA LYS A 67 -7.07 0.25 7.27
C LYS A 67 -7.22 1.73 7.60
N THR A 68 -6.74 2.59 6.71
CA THR A 68 -7.09 4.02 6.77
C THR A 68 -8.44 4.19 6.14
N ASP A 69 -9.20 5.19 6.59
CA ASP A 69 -10.27 5.75 5.75
C ASP A 69 -9.63 6.31 4.47
N ASP A 70 -10.27 6.14 3.32
CA ASP A 70 -9.82 6.70 2.04
C ASP A 70 -9.75 8.24 2.08
N ARG A 71 -10.38 8.87 3.08
CA ARG A 71 -10.35 10.31 3.35
C ARG A 71 -9.06 10.81 4.01
N ASN A 72 -8.19 9.91 4.50
CA ASN A 72 -6.87 10.23 5.05
C ASN A 72 -6.89 11.21 6.26
N GLU A 73 -7.97 11.16 7.06
CA GLU A 73 -8.22 12.02 8.22
C GLU A 73 -7.70 11.44 9.55
N ASP A 74 -6.94 10.33 9.49
CA ASP A 74 -6.49 9.62 10.69
C ASP A 74 -5.45 10.46 11.47
N ILE A 75 -5.72 10.66 12.77
CA ILE A 75 -4.80 11.34 13.70
C ILE A 75 -4.03 10.28 14.48
N LEU A 76 -2.70 10.40 14.47
CA LEU A 76 -1.81 9.62 15.32
C LEU A 76 -1.45 10.45 16.56
N VAL A 77 -1.68 9.90 17.75
CA VAL A 77 -1.31 10.52 19.03
C VAL A 77 -0.29 9.63 19.72
N VAL A 78 0.74 10.23 20.30
CA VAL A 78 1.74 9.56 21.12
C VAL A 78 1.78 10.24 22.48
N GLU A 79 1.64 9.46 23.53
CA GLU A 79 1.64 9.90 24.93
C GLU A 79 2.78 9.23 25.69
N LYS A 80 3.51 10.00 26.49
CA LYS A 80 4.52 9.49 27.41
C LYS A 80 4.54 10.35 28.67
N GLY A 81 4.03 9.81 29.78
CA GLY A 81 3.90 10.60 31.01
C GLY A 81 2.93 11.76 30.79
N GLU A 82 3.42 13.00 30.91
CA GLU A 82 2.64 14.23 30.70
C GLU A 82 2.76 14.80 29.28
N ASP A 83 3.69 14.27 28.48
CA ASP A 83 3.94 14.79 27.14
C ASP A 83 3.04 14.13 26.09
N LEU A 84 2.68 14.93 25.10
CA LEU A 84 1.81 14.54 24.00
C LEU A 84 2.35 15.05 22.67
N CYS A 85 2.45 14.15 21.69
CA CYS A 85 2.84 14.45 20.32
C CYS A 85 1.72 13.99 19.38
N MET A 86 1.38 14.82 18.39
CA MET A 86 0.36 14.51 17.39
C MET A 86 0.94 14.59 15.98
N LEU A 87 0.56 13.62 15.15
CA LEU A 87 0.85 13.61 13.73
C LEU A 87 -0.45 13.47 12.94
N VAL A 88 -0.73 14.47 12.10
CA VAL A 88 -1.90 14.51 11.22
C VAL A 88 -1.47 14.35 9.76
N ASN A 89 -2.38 13.89 8.90
CA ASN A 89 -2.19 13.83 7.46
C ASN A 89 -0.89 13.13 7.02
N PHE A 90 -0.50 12.05 7.70
CA PHE A 90 0.74 11.35 7.36
C PHE A 90 0.54 10.55 6.06
N TYR A 91 1.06 11.12 4.97
CA TYR A 91 1.00 10.48 3.66
C TYR A 91 1.99 9.33 3.58
N SER A 92 1.54 8.26 2.94
CA SER A 92 2.38 7.14 2.58
C SER A 92 2.31 6.89 1.10
N TYR A 93 3.43 7.07 0.43
CA TYR A 93 3.67 6.59 -0.92
C TYR A 93 3.95 5.08 -0.88
N ALA A 94 2.94 4.30 -0.47
CA ALA A 94 3.02 2.86 -0.59
C ALA A 94 2.88 2.53 -2.08
N LEU A 95 4.00 2.44 -2.80
CA LEU A 95 4.02 1.83 -4.11
C LEU A 95 3.68 0.35 -3.92
N ASP A 96 2.61 -0.08 -4.60
CA ASP A 96 2.25 -1.49 -4.64
C ASP A 96 3.44 -2.27 -5.20
N SER A 97 4.01 -3.16 -4.38
CA SER A 97 5.20 -3.92 -4.76
C SER A 97 4.92 -4.95 -5.87
N ASN A 98 3.64 -5.27 -6.09
CA ASN A 98 3.14 -6.30 -6.97
C ASN A 98 1.97 -5.75 -7.79
N ILE A 99 2.26 -5.23 -8.97
CA ILE A 99 1.23 -4.70 -9.88
C ILE A 99 1.05 -5.70 -11.02
N TYR A 100 -0.18 -6.20 -11.20
CA TYR A 100 -0.51 -6.90 -12.44
C TYR A 100 -0.66 -5.85 -13.54
N VAL A 101 0.24 -5.90 -14.50
CA VAL A 101 0.18 -5.11 -15.72
C VAL A 101 -0.27 -6.01 -16.85
N TRP A 102 -1.05 -5.46 -17.77
CA TRP A 102 -1.62 -6.20 -18.88
C TRP A 102 -1.50 -5.38 -20.15
N HIS A 103 -1.24 -6.07 -21.25
CA HIS A 103 -1.25 -5.48 -22.58
C HIS A 103 -2.18 -6.31 -23.45
N VAL A 104 -3.13 -5.63 -24.07
CA VAL A 104 -4.14 -6.24 -24.94
C VAL A 104 -3.97 -5.67 -26.33
N PHE A 105 -4.03 -6.56 -27.31
CA PHE A 105 -3.97 -6.21 -28.70
C PHE A 105 -4.85 -7.16 -29.51
N ASP A 106 -5.21 -6.73 -30.70
CA ASP A 106 -6.00 -7.52 -31.63
C ASP A 106 -5.35 -7.47 -33.02
N ASP A 107 -5.72 -8.41 -33.88
CA ASP A 107 -5.04 -8.61 -35.16
C ASP A 107 -5.40 -7.55 -36.22
N ARG A 108 -6.54 -6.86 -36.13
CA ARG A 108 -7.17 -6.16 -37.27
C ARG A 108 -7.85 -4.82 -36.98
N ARG A 109 -8.09 -4.45 -35.72
CA ARG A 109 -8.75 -3.24 -35.18
C ARG A 109 -10.17 -2.94 -35.68
N LEU A 110 -10.62 -3.57 -36.77
CA LEU A 110 -11.96 -3.43 -37.34
C LEU A 110 -12.50 -4.81 -37.75
N TYR A 111 -13.72 -5.12 -37.29
CA TYR A 111 -14.38 -6.40 -37.55
C TYR A 111 -15.77 -6.16 -38.12
N LYS A 112 -16.16 -7.01 -39.06
CA LYS A 112 -17.53 -7.04 -39.58
C LYS A 112 -18.43 -7.80 -38.61
N PRO A 113 -19.73 -7.48 -38.54
CA PRO A 113 -20.71 -8.29 -37.85
C PRO A 113 -20.63 -9.77 -38.26
N LYS A 114 -20.94 -10.68 -37.33
CA LYS A 114 -20.95 -12.16 -37.54
C LYS A 114 -19.58 -12.79 -37.84
N LYS A 115 -18.48 -12.06 -37.65
CA LYS A 115 -17.13 -12.62 -37.76
C LYS A 115 -16.55 -12.97 -36.39
N ASP A 116 -15.66 -13.94 -36.40
CA ASP A 116 -14.87 -14.30 -35.22
C ASP A 116 -13.91 -13.15 -34.91
N VAL A 117 -13.93 -12.69 -33.65
CA VAL A 117 -12.98 -11.71 -33.12
C VAL A 117 -11.96 -12.46 -32.28
N TYR A 118 -10.69 -12.10 -32.48
CA TYR A 118 -9.56 -12.64 -31.75
C TYR A 118 -8.93 -11.53 -30.94
N VAL A 119 -8.96 -11.67 -29.62
CA VAL A 119 -8.31 -10.74 -28.70
C VAL A 119 -7.19 -11.48 -28.01
N LYS A 120 -5.99 -10.94 -28.13
CA LYS A 120 -4.78 -11.51 -27.57
C LYS A 120 -4.22 -10.55 -26.53
N GLY A 121 -3.51 -11.11 -25.58
CA GLY A 121 -2.81 -10.28 -24.61
C GLY A 121 -1.92 -11.09 -23.71
N TYR A 122 -1.24 -10.36 -22.85
CA TYR A 122 -0.48 -10.96 -21.77
C TYR A 122 -0.70 -10.19 -20.48
N VAL A 123 -0.73 -10.94 -19.39
CA VAL A 123 -0.65 -10.40 -18.04
C VAL A 123 0.75 -10.66 -17.51
N ARG A 124 1.32 -9.69 -16.82
CA ARG A 124 2.61 -9.79 -16.14
C ARG A 124 2.46 -9.27 -14.73
N LEU A 125 3.15 -9.92 -13.80
CA LEU A 125 3.33 -9.39 -12.46
C LEU A 125 4.60 -8.53 -12.47
N LEU A 126 4.44 -7.22 -12.32
CA LEU A 126 5.54 -6.30 -12.07
C LEU A 126 5.87 -6.35 -10.58
N LYS A 127 7.03 -6.92 -10.25
CA LYS A 127 7.59 -6.92 -8.89
C LYS A 127 8.67 -5.84 -8.77
N LEU A 128 8.56 -4.99 -7.76
CA LEU A 128 9.65 -4.11 -7.33
C LEU A 128 10.60 -4.90 -6.39
N GLU A 129 11.42 -5.79 -6.96
CA GLU A 129 12.54 -6.41 -6.23
C GLU A 129 13.86 -5.91 -6.84
N GLN A 130 14.84 -5.54 -6.01
CA GLN A 130 16.21 -5.29 -6.45
C GLN A 130 16.73 -6.58 -7.11
N SER A 131 16.96 -6.52 -8.43
CA SER A 131 17.59 -7.49 -9.35
C SER A 131 18.15 -8.78 -8.72
N SER A 132 17.83 -9.99 -9.19
CA SER A 132 18.12 -10.51 -10.55
C SER A 132 17.05 -11.51 -11.04
N LEU A 133 16.57 -11.32 -12.27
CA LEU A 133 15.49 -12.11 -12.89
C LEU A 133 15.96 -13.37 -13.62
N LYS A 134 15.24 -14.49 -13.41
CA LYS A 134 14.91 -15.43 -14.49
C LYS A 134 13.40 -15.74 -14.44
N LEU A 135 12.69 -15.45 -15.53
CA LEU A 135 11.27 -15.74 -15.77
C LEU A 135 11.13 -16.64 -17.01
N ASN A 136 10.18 -17.58 -16.99
CA ASN A 136 9.62 -18.26 -18.17
C ASN A 136 8.13 -18.64 -17.91
N ASN A 137 7.28 -18.97 -18.88
CA ASN A 137 7.26 -18.50 -20.27
C ASN A 137 5.79 -18.20 -20.64
N TYR A 138 5.53 -16.90 -20.81
CA TYR A 138 4.52 -16.27 -21.67
C TYR A 138 3.29 -15.62 -21.06
N GLY A 139 2.70 -16.07 -19.93
CA GLY A 139 1.55 -15.38 -19.28
C GLY A 139 0.52 -14.81 -20.26
N ALA A 140 0.33 -15.52 -21.37
CA ALA A 140 -0.37 -15.09 -22.56
C ALA A 140 -1.75 -15.75 -22.55
N PHE A 141 -2.75 -15.02 -23.04
CA PHE A 141 -4.10 -15.53 -23.16
C PHE A 141 -4.65 -15.26 -24.56
N ASP A 142 -5.54 -16.14 -25.00
CA ASP A 142 -6.28 -16.04 -26.25
C ASP A 142 -7.77 -16.23 -25.92
N ILE A 143 -8.59 -15.24 -26.25
CA ILE A 143 -10.04 -15.29 -26.02
C ILE A 143 -10.73 -15.16 -27.38
N LYS A 144 -11.58 -16.14 -27.68
CA LYS A 144 -12.43 -16.17 -28.87
C LYS A 144 -13.89 -16.01 -28.47
N PHE A 145 -14.57 -15.05 -29.11
CA PHE A 145 -16.01 -14.89 -28.98
C PHE A 145 -16.63 -14.39 -30.28
N LYS A 146 -17.95 -14.53 -30.41
CA LYS A 146 -18.73 -14.05 -31.54
C LYS A 146 -19.52 -12.80 -31.17
N LEU A 147 -19.52 -11.81 -32.05
CA LEU A 147 -20.34 -10.61 -31.89
C LEU A 147 -21.80 -10.91 -32.28
N PRO A 148 -22.78 -10.54 -31.44
CA PRO A 148 -24.19 -10.58 -31.80
C PRO A 148 -24.56 -9.49 -32.81
N ASP A 149 -25.71 -9.66 -33.48
CA ASP A 149 -26.14 -8.88 -34.65
C ASP A 149 -26.42 -7.38 -34.37
N ASN A 150 -26.54 -7.00 -33.10
CA ASN A 150 -26.99 -5.68 -32.66
C ASN A 150 -25.92 -4.88 -31.91
N VAL A 151 -24.63 -5.20 -32.08
CA VAL A 151 -23.53 -4.43 -31.48
C VAL A 151 -23.26 -3.17 -32.30
N ASN A 152 -23.37 -2.00 -31.67
CA ASN A 152 -22.78 -0.76 -32.17
C ASN A 152 -21.33 -0.67 -31.67
N LEU A 153 -20.40 -0.52 -32.61
CA LEU A 153 -18.97 -0.28 -32.35
C LEU A 153 -18.66 1.21 -32.38
#